data_AF-A0A382U171-F1
#
_entry.id   AF-A0A382U171-F1
#
_cell.length_a   1.000
_cell.length_b   1.000
_cell.length_c   1.000
_cell.angle_alpha   90.00
_cell.angle_beta   90.00
_cell.angle_gamma   90.00
#
_symmetry.space_group_name_H-M   'P 1'
#
loop_
_entity.id
_entity.type
_entity.pdbx_description
1 polymer ?
#
loop_
_entity_poly.entity_id
_entity_poly.type
_entity_poly.pdbx_seq_one_letter_code
_entity_poly.pdbx_strand_id
1 'polypeptide(L)' 'YFPRDTKDQIKYSKKSLKRKNFKKGDLIFWKGHVAICLNPTKLIHAYGPKKRVIIMPIKKTIDQIEKTANLKVKKISRI' A
#
# COMPACT_ATOMS: atom_id res chain seq x y z
N TYR A 1 16.82 9.21 1.25
CA TYR A 1 16.92 8.08 0.31
C TYR A 1 15.80 7.09 0.60
N PHE A 2 15.11 6.57 -0.43
CA PHE A 2 14.11 5.49 -0.29
C PHE A 2 14.41 4.42 -1.36
N PRO A 3 14.53 3.13 -1.01
CA PRO A 3 14.97 2.12 -1.95
C PRO A 3 13.95 1.90 -3.08
N ARG A 4 14.45 1.51 -4.25
CA ARG A 4 13.66 1.37 -5.48
C ARG A 4 12.65 0.22 -5.42
N ASP A 5 13.01 -0.90 -4.80
CA ASP A 5 12.22 -2.12 -4.82
C ASP A 5 11.38 -2.30 -3.55
N THR A 6 10.13 -2.72 -3.71
CA THR A 6 9.20 -2.95 -2.58
C THR A 6 9.74 -3.91 -1.52
N LYS A 7 10.53 -4.92 -1.90
CA LYS A 7 11.15 -5.86 -0.95
C LYS A 7 12.09 -5.14 0.03
N ASP A 8 12.81 -4.13 -0.45
CA ASP A 8 13.77 -3.37 0.32
C ASP A 8 13.10 -2.20 1.02
N GLN A 9 12.05 -1.62 0.44
CA GLN A 9 11.19 -0.63 1.11
C GLN A 9 10.56 -1.20 2.40
N ILE A 10 10.06 -2.44 2.35
CA ILE A 10 9.50 -3.11 3.54
C ILE A 10 10.53 -3.23 4.67
N LYS A 11 11.80 -3.52 4.33
CA LYS A 11 12.91 -3.60 5.28
C LYS A 11 13.34 -2.22 5.78
N TYR A 12 13.44 -1.26 4.88
CA TYR A 12 13.82 0.12 5.16
C TYR A 12 12.83 0.81 6.11
N SER A 13 11.53 0.62 5.89
CA SER A 13 10.46 1.16 6.72
C SER A 13 10.33 0.42 8.05
N LYS A 14 11.28 0.60 8.99
CA LYS A 14 11.38 -0.17 10.24
C LYS A 14 10.06 -0.24 11.04
N LYS A 15 9.35 0.88 11.18
CA LYS A 15 8.15 0.98 12.01
C LYS A 15 6.92 0.35 11.34
N SER A 16 6.45 -0.76 11.89
CA SER A 16 5.15 -1.34 11.54
C SER A 16 4.05 -0.69 12.38
N LEU A 17 2.98 -0.26 11.72
CA LEU A 17 1.81 0.31 12.39
C LEU A 17 0.80 -0.82 12.69
N LYS A 18 0.55 -1.09 13.98
CA LYS A 18 -0.47 -2.07 14.43
C LYS A 18 -1.88 -1.49 14.57
N ARG A 19 -2.12 -0.26 14.11
CA ARG A 19 -3.39 0.45 14.31
C ARG A 19 -4.39 0.18 13.18
N LYS A 20 -5.69 0.25 13.49
CA LYS A 20 -6.79 0.04 12.52
C LYS A 20 -7.02 1.23 11.58
N ASN A 21 -6.55 2.43 11.92
CA ASN A 21 -6.85 3.65 11.18
C ASN A 21 -5.71 4.05 10.25
N PHE A 22 -6.03 4.27 8.98
CA PHE A 22 -5.13 4.84 7.98
C PHE A 22 -5.03 6.35 8.15
N LYS A 23 -3.86 6.90 7.84
CA LYS A 23 -3.62 8.35 7.80
C LYS A 23 -2.85 8.71 6.52
N LYS A 24 -2.90 9.99 6.15
CA LYS A 24 -2.09 10.54 5.05
C LYS A 24 -0.61 10.19 5.25
N GLY A 25 0.04 9.72 4.18
CA GLY A 25 1.45 9.32 4.18
C GLY A 25 1.73 7.90 4.70
N ASP A 26 0.72 7.15 5.14
CA ASP A 26 0.91 5.74 5.44
C ASP A 26 1.17 4.95 4.13
N LEU A 27 2.11 4.02 4.18
CA LEU A 27 2.43 3.09 3.10
C LEU A 27 1.79 1.74 3.38
N ILE A 28 1.09 1.18 2.40
CA ILE A 28 0.53 -0.17 2.44
C ILE A 28 1.33 -1.05 1.49
N PHE A 29 1.88 -2.14 2.00
CA PHE A 29 2.71 -3.06 1.24
C PHE A 29 2.05 -4.42 1.03
N TRP A 30 2.19 -4.94 -0.18
CA TRP A 30 1.93 -6.32 -0.56
C TRP A 30 3.21 -6.95 -1.13
N LYS A 31 3.19 -8.24 -1.46
CA LYS A 31 4.29 -8.87 -2.18
C LYS A 31 4.42 -8.23 -3.58
N GLY A 32 5.46 -7.43 -3.78
CA GLY A 32 5.76 -6.79 -5.08
C GLY A 32 4.93 -5.56 -5.42
N HIS A 33 4.12 -5.04 -4.48
CA HIS A 33 3.26 -3.87 -4.73
C HIS A 33 3.20 -2.93 -3.52
N VAL A 34 3.01 -1.64 -3.76
CA VAL A 34 2.90 -0.59 -2.73
C VAL A 34 1.87 0.47 -3.12
N ALA A 35 1.22 1.03 -2.09
CA ALA A 35 0.32 2.18 -2.21
C ALA A 35 0.61 3.21 -1.12
N ILE A 36 0.26 4.47 -1.39
CA ILE A 36 0.34 5.57 -0.41
C ILE A 36 -1.07 6.03 -0.04
N CYS A 37 -1.37 6.13 1.25
CA CYS A 37 -2.62 6.69 1.74
C CYS A 37 -2.63 8.21 1.57
N LEU A 38 -3.65 8.74 0.89
CA LEU A 38 -3.88 10.18 0.75
C LEU A 38 -4.63 10.76 1.94
N ASN A 39 -5.52 9.96 2.53
CA ASN A 39 -6.32 10.28 3.71
C ASN A 39 -6.81 8.95 4.35
N PRO A 40 -7.65 8.97 5.40
CA PRO A 40 -8.10 7.73 6.07
C PRO A 40 -8.93 6.77 5.20
N THR A 41 -9.40 7.19 4.02
CA THR A 41 -10.32 6.40 3.17
C THR A 41 -9.81 6.15 1.76
N LYS A 42 -8.88 6.97 1.24
CA LYS A 42 -8.36 6.90 -0.13
C LYS A 42 -6.84 6.70 -0.15
N LEU A 43 -6.38 5.90 -1.10
CA LEU A 43 -4.98 5.71 -1.45
C LEU A 43 -4.72 6.05 -2.91
N ILE A 44 -3.44 6.19 -3.26
CA ILE A 44 -2.95 6.29 -4.64
C ILE A 44 -1.92 5.18 -4.88
N HIS A 45 -1.98 4.55 -6.05
CA HIS A 45 -1.01 3.54 -6.49
C HIS A 45 -0.93 3.46 -8.02
N ALA A 46 0.18 2.95 -8.54
CA ALA A 46 0.28 2.54 -9.94
C ALA A 46 -0.49 1.22 -10.13
N TYR A 47 -1.53 1.22 -10.95
CA TYR A 47 -2.40 0.04 -11.10
C TYR A 47 -2.22 -0.62 -12.46
N GLY A 48 -1.53 -1.77 -12.46
CA GLY A 48 -1.20 -2.54 -13.68
C GLY A 48 -2.38 -2.79 -14.62
N PRO A 49 -3.53 -3.32 -14.13
CA PRO A 49 -4.72 -3.57 -14.95
C PRO A 49 -5.29 -2.34 -15.67
N LYS A 50 -5.07 -1.12 -15.15
CA LYS A 50 -5.49 0.14 -15.79
C LYS A 50 -4.34 0.91 -16.44
N LYS A 51 -3.11 0.39 -16.38
CA LYS A 51 -1.87 0.98 -16.93
C LYS A 51 -1.68 2.47 -16.58
N ARG A 52 -2.17 2.90 -15.42
CA ARG A 52 -2.10 4.29 -14.97
C ARG A 52 -2.08 4.38 -13.45
N VAL A 53 -1.69 5.54 -12.94
CA VAL A 53 -1.80 5.86 -11.51
C VAL A 53 -3.24 6.24 -11.20
N ILE A 54 -3.85 5.63 -10.18
CA ILE A 54 -5.25 5.90 -9.80
C ILE A 54 -5.41 6.09 -8.30
N ILE A 55 -6.44 6.84 -7.94
CA ILE A 55 -6.92 6.99 -6.57
C ILE A 55 -8.09 6.02 -6.35
N MET A 56 -8.02 5.22 -5.30
CA MET A 56 -9.06 4.25 -4.96
C MET A 56 -9.36 4.21 -3.45
N PRO A 57 -10.57 3.77 -3.04
CA PRO A 57 -10.86 3.54 -1.63
C PRO A 57 -9.97 2.44 -1.05
N ILE A 58 -9.42 2.64 0.15
CA ILE A 58 -8.44 1.75 0.77
C ILE A 58 -9.00 0.34 0.97
N LYS A 59 -10.16 0.22 1.64
CA LYS A 59 -10.80 -1.07 1.92
C LYS A 59 -11.09 -1.84 0.63
N LYS A 60 -11.76 -1.18 -0.33
CA LYS A 60 -12.05 -1.76 -1.65
C LYS A 60 -10.77 -2.22 -2.35
N THR A 61 -9.69 -1.46 -2.26
CA THR A 61 -8.41 -1.82 -2.91
C THR A 61 -7.78 -3.05 -2.25
N ILE A 62 -7.76 -3.12 -0.91
CA ILE A 62 -7.25 -4.29 -0.19
C ILE A 62 -8.06 -5.53 -0.57
N ASP A 63 -9.40 -5.44 -0.52
CA ASP A 63 -10.29 -6.55 -0.85
C ASP A 63 -10.14 -6.99 -2.31
N GLN A 64 -10.00 -6.04 -3.23
CA GLN A 64 -9.83 -6.32 -4.66
C GLN A 64 -8.49 -7.01 -4.92
N ILE A 65 -7.39 -6.52 -4.34
CA ILE A 65 -6.06 -7.13 -4.49
C ILE A 65 -6.03 -8.54 -3.90
N GLU A 66 -6.68 -8.76 -2.75
CA GLU A 66 -6.81 -10.08 -2.16
C GLU A 66 -7.63 -11.01 -3.07
N LYS A 67 -8.78 -10.57 -3.58
CA LYS A 67 -9.63 -11.39 -4.46
C LYS A 67 -8.98 -11.72 -5.82
N THR A 68 -8.34 -10.74 -6.46
CA THR A 68 -7.85 -10.92 -7.85
C THR A 68 -6.43 -11.46 -7.92
N ALA A 69 -5.62 -11.27 -6.87
CA ALA A 69 -4.20 -11.67 -6.88
C ALA A 69 -3.80 -12.55 -5.68
N ASN A 70 -4.74 -12.86 -4.78
CA ASN A 70 -4.48 -13.62 -3.54
C ASN A 70 -3.36 -13.01 -2.68
N LEU A 71 -3.24 -11.67 -2.70
CA LEU A 71 -2.21 -10.95 -1.97
C LEU A 71 -2.81 -10.26 -0.73
N LYS A 72 -2.33 -10.68 0.45
CA LYS A 72 -2.64 -10.04 1.72
C LYS A 72 -1.68 -8.88 2.01
N VAL A 73 -2.16 -7.91 2.79
CA VAL A 73 -1.32 -6.80 3.28
C VAL A 73 -0.19 -7.38 4.13
N LYS A 74 1.06 -7.13 3.72
CA LYS A 74 2.26 -7.58 4.45
C LYS A 74 2.66 -6.62 5.57
N LYS A 75 2.56 -5.31 5.33
CA LYS A 75 3.00 -4.29 6.27
C LYS A 75 2.31 -2.98 5.99
N ILE A 76 1.97 -2.28 7.05
CA ILE A 76 1.61 -0.86 7.00
C ILE A 76 2.70 -0.11 7.75
N SER A 77 3.26 0.91 7.11
CA SER A 77 4.27 1.76 7.72
C SER A 77 3.97 3.21 7.42
N ARG A 78 4.83 4.09 7.90
CA ARG A 78 4.77 5.50 7.57
C ARG A 78 6.15 5.94 7.13
N ILE A 79 6.19 6.78 6.09
CA ILE A 79 7.40 7.49 5.66
C ILE A 79 7.89 8.38 6.81
#